data_AF-A0A369HE96-F1
#
_entry.id   AF-A0A369HE96-F1
#
_cell.length_a   1.000
_cell.length_b   1.000
_cell.length_c   1.000
_cell.angle_alpha   90.00
_cell.angle_beta   90.00
_cell.angle_gamma   90.00
#
_symmetry.space_group_name_H-M   'P 1'
#
loop_
_entity.id
_entity.type
_entity.pdbx_description
1 polymer ?
#
loop_
_entity_poly.entity_id
_entity_poly.type
_entity_poly.pdbx_seq_one_letter_code
_entity_poly.pdbx_strand_id
1 'polypeptide(L)'
;MTESSSKASAGEKHQTHHETPDAKRHKPEPETKQEDATAREEPAKAEPKQEESSKKEPSKEEPSNVLEKGIFYLFVRGRVDTEELEKVDDIARTFILLRPIGKNAKLGQGPLENSGTTRLLALPKKILPVSGKDRFMAFVEKSGPSYDELKTGFLDSEEYETRTVGKRRTPAATPVGEGVYAITTTGRESHLAYIRTLPEDPAAVQSELGFKDQGSFVLSTKNPKQDGPARAQLPEVADYPDEIQDEFKSLRWLPTKPEHLNYVNAQVLLIGDSSGLDKAVEPEKKEQEKDKAEPMEVLTRLEEEDLGRMRQLPGGESDSIFADLKARAKDYPKLQTTF
;
A
#
# COMPACT_ATOMS: atom_id res chain seq x y z
N MET A 1 23.67 66.51 -39.32
CA MET A 1 24.94 66.33 -40.02
C MET A 1 25.21 64.84 -40.12
N THR A 2 25.38 64.36 -41.37
CA THR A 2 25.92 63.07 -41.86
C THR A 2 25.25 61.79 -41.34
N GLU A 3 24.33 61.09 -42.03
CA GLU A 3 24.25 60.49 -43.39
C GLU A 3 25.08 59.22 -43.68
N SER A 4 24.45 58.34 -44.49
CA SER A 4 24.90 57.11 -45.19
C SER A 4 24.54 55.79 -44.47
N SER A 5 23.53 54.98 -44.84
CA SER A 5 22.90 54.53 -46.11
C SER A 5 23.69 53.50 -46.94
N SER A 6 22.92 52.47 -47.38
CA SER A 6 23.13 51.53 -48.50
C SER A 6 23.83 50.19 -48.18
N LYS A 7 23.54 49.05 -48.82
CA LYS A 7 22.35 48.43 -49.44
C LYS A 7 22.78 46.97 -49.77
N ALA A 8 21.78 46.10 -49.97
CA ALA A 8 21.77 44.68 -50.33
C ALA A 8 22.84 44.08 -51.29
N SER A 9 23.05 42.75 -51.19
CA SER A 9 23.06 41.82 -52.35
C SER A 9 22.87 40.35 -51.93
N ALA A 10 22.15 39.60 -52.75
CA ALA A 10 21.89 38.15 -52.69
C ALA A 10 22.67 37.39 -53.78
N GLY A 11 22.73 36.05 -53.65
CA GLY A 11 23.27 35.08 -54.63
C GLY A 11 24.74 34.69 -54.39
N GLU A 12 25.26 33.49 -54.67
CA GLU A 12 24.76 32.29 -55.33
C GLU A 12 25.85 31.17 -55.19
N LYS A 13 25.43 29.90 -55.11
CA LYS A 13 26.10 28.62 -55.47
C LYS A 13 27.56 28.29 -55.05
N HIS A 14 27.70 27.10 -54.44
CA HIS A 14 28.56 26.05 -55.00
C HIS A 14 27.95 24.66 -54.74
N GLN A 15 27.60 23.98 -55.83
CA GLN A 15 27.52 22.53 -55.98
C GLN A 15 28.74 22.09 -56.79
N THR A 16 29.29 20.90 -56.51
CA THR A 16 29.78 19.91 -57.49
C THR A 16 29.81 18.56 -56.76
N HIS A 17 28.86 17.65 -57.04
CA HIS A 17 28.83 16.62 -58.10
C HIS A 17 29.71 15.39 -57.77
N HIS A 18 29.07 14.26 -57.41
CA HIS A 18 28.80 13.06 -58.25
C HIS A 18 29.97 12.06 -58.14
N GLU A 19 29.82 10.72 -58.10
CA GLU A 19 28.90 9.88 -58.85
C GLU A 19 28.95 8.42 -58.31
N THR A 20 27.80 7.77 -58.15
CA THR A 20 27.61 6.31 -58.23
C THR A 20 27.69 5.86 -59.69
N PRO A 21 27.95 4.57 -60.02
CA PRO A 21 26.83 3.66 -60.37
C PRO A 21 27.19 2.16 -60.10
N ASP A 22 26.40 1.11 -60.27
CA ASP A 22 24.99 0.86 -60.61
C ASP A 22 24.63 -0.57 -60.12
N ALA A 23 23.34 -0.86 -60.20
CA ALA A 23 22.58 -2.04 -59.81
C ALA A 23 22.97 -3.40 -60.43
N LYS A 24 22.47 -4.49 -59.82
CA LYS A 24 21.37 -5.28 -60.42
C LYS A 24 20.76 -6.33 -59.47
N ARG A 25 19.43 -6.37 -59.58
CA ARG A 25 18.36 -7.16 -58.97
C ARG A 25 18.32 -8.58 -59.55
N HIS A 26 17.91 -9.61 -58.79
CA HIS A 26 16.92 -10.66 -59.19
C HIS A 26 16.61 -11.66 -58.04
N LYS A 27 15.36 -12.12 -58.00
CA LYS A 27 14.67 -13.17 -57.20
C LYS A 27 14.16 -14.23 -58.23
N PRO A 28 13.55 -15.42 -57.94
CA PRO A 28 13.36 -16.29 -56.75
C PRO A 28 13.73 -17.81 -56.97
N GLU A 29 13.40 -18.69 -56.00
CA GLU A 29 13.44 -20.20 -55.84
C GLU A 29 13.01 -21.10 -57.05
N PRO A 30 13.09 -22.49 -57.09
CA PRO A 30 13.00 -23.52 -56.01
C PRO A 30 13.73 -24.92 -56.17
N GLU A 31 13.53 -25.81 -55.16
CA GLU A 31 13.58 -27.32 -55.07
C GLU A 31 14.88 -28.12 -55.40
N THR A 32 15.30 -29.17 -54.66
CA THR A 32 14.70 -30.53 -54.64
C THR A 32 15.27 -31.43 -53.51
N LYS A 33 14.46 -32.41 -53.10
CA LYS A 33 14.61 -33.48 -52.07
C LYS A 33 15.72 -34.51 -52.33
N GLN A 34 16.23 -35.17 -51.27
CA GLN A 34 16.25 -36.65 -51.14
C GLN A 34 16.59 -37.15 -49.71
N GLU A 35 15.60 -37.87 -49.15
CA GLU A 35 15.58 -39.03 -48.21
C GLU A 35 16.72 -40.07 -48.46
N ASP A 36 17.16 -40.99 -47.59
CA ASP A 36 16.79 -41.50 -46.25
C ASP A 36 17.89 -42.53 -45.81
N ALA A 37 17.78 -43.07 -44.58
CA ALA A 37 18.24 -44.37 -44.08
C ALA A 37 19.46 -44.46 -43.12
N THR A 38 19.14 -44.23 -41.83
CA THR A 38 19.29 -45.16 -40.68
C THR A 38 20.56 -46.02 -40.47
N ALA A 39 21.18 -45.89 -39.29
CA ALA A 39 21.45 -47.01 -38.36
C ALA A 39 21.87 -46.50 -36.95
N ARG A 40 21.42 -47.24 -35.93
CA ARG A 40 21.46 -47.00 -34.47
C ARG A 40 22.85 -47.22 -33.84
N GLU A 41 23.14 -46.55 -32.72
CA GLU A 41 23.40 -47.16 -31.40
C GLU A 41 23.65 -46.11 -30.29
N GLU A 42 23.46 -46.52 -29.04
CA GLU A 42 22.97 -45.78 -27.86
C GLU A 42 24.12 -45.39 -26.87
N PRO A 43 23.89 -44.90 -25.62
CA PRO A 43 24.24 -43.54 -25.20
C PRO A 43 25.38 -43.43 -24.16
N ALA A 44 26.00 -42.23 -24.07
CA ALA A 44 26.92 -41.88 -22.99
C ALA A 44 26.22 -41.00 -21.92
N LYS A 45 26.10 -41.59 -20.72
CA LYS A 45 25.98 -41.03 -19.36
C LYS A 45 25.45 -39.60 -19.18
N ALA A 46 24.26 -39.51 -18.58
CA ALA A 46 23.72 -38.31 -17.95
C ALA A 46 24.30 -38.12 -16.53
N GLU A 47 24.74 -36.90 -16.23
CA GLU A 47 24.96 -36.39 -14.87
C GLU A 47 23.64 -35.88 -14.27
N PRO A 48 23.45 -35.95 -12.94
CA PRO A 48 22.13 -35.79 -12.33
C PRO A 48 21.72 -34.31 -12.26
N LYS A 49 20.57 -33.99 -12.85
CA LYS A 49 19.83 -32.76 -12.56
C LYS A 49 19.39 -32.81 -11.09
N GLN A 50 19.82 -31.82 -10.32
CA GLN A 50 19.22 -31.50 -9.03
C GLN A 50 17.75 -31.15 -9.28
N GLU A 51 16.86 -32.03 -8.84
CA GLU A 51 15.45 -31.71 -8.65
C GLU A 51 15.38 -30.71 -7.49
N GLU A 52 15.10 -29.44 -7.81
CA GLU A 52 14.49 -28.52 -6.85
C GLU A 52 13.16 -29.13 -6.42
N SER A 53 13.17 -29.76 -5.25
CA SER A 53 11.97 -30.18 -4.55
C SER A 53 11.21 -28.93 -4.08
N SER A 54 10.50 -28.28 -5.00
CA SER A 54 9.41 -27.39 -4.65
C SER A 54 8.26 -28.24 -4.11
N LYS A 55 8.35 -28.62 -2.84
CA LYS A 55 7.19 -29.12 -2.09
C LYS A 55 6.16 -28.00 -2.07
N LYS A 56 5.20 -28.06 -2.99
CA LYS A 56 3.92 -27.36 -2.87
C LYS A 56 3.25 -27.90 -1.62
N GLU A 57 3.43 -27.22 -0.50
CA GLU A 57 2.50 -27.40 0.61
C GLU A 57 1.10 -26.99 0.14
N PRO A 58 0.07 -27.83 0.36
CA PRO A 58 -1.29 -27.40 0.12
C PRO A 58 -1.57 -26.20 1.00
N SER A 59 -1.96 -25.07 0.41
CA SER A 59 -2.37 -23.90 1.19
C SER A 59 -3.62 -24.29 1.98
N LYS A 60 -3.50 -24.43 3.30
CA LYS A 60 -4.64 -24.58 4.20
C LYS A 60 -5.64 -23.47 3.94
N GLU A 61 -6.93 -23.78 4.09
CA GLU A 61 -7.97 -22.77 4.01
C GLU A 61 -7.82 -21.76 5.17
N GLU A 62 -8.13 -20.50 4.90
CA GLU A 62 -8.10 -19.47 5.94
C GLU A 62 -9.22 -19.68 6.96
N PRO A 63 -8.97 -19.41 8.26
CA PRO A 63 -9.96 -19.63 9.30
C PRO A 63 -11.14 -18.65 9.15
N SER A 64 -12.30 -19.02 9.67
CA SER A 64 -13.51 -18.18 9.53
C SER A 64 -13.41 -16.90 10.34
N ASN A 65 -12.69 -16.96 11.45
CA ASN A 65 -12.48 -15.84 12.36
C ASN A 65 -11.49 -14.78 11.82
N VAL A 66 -10.85 -15.02 10.67
CA VAL A 66 -10.19 -13.98 9.86
C VAL A 66 -11.21 -13.44 8.86
N LEU A 67 -11.65 -12.21 9.10
CA LEU A 67 -12.67 -11.52 8.31
C LEU A 67 -12.07 -10.84 7.07
N GLU A 68 -10.86 -10.31 7.20
CA GLU A 68 -10.11 -9.64 6.14
C GLU A 68 -8.61 -9.73 6.41
N LYS A 69 -7.80 -9.67 5.36
CA LYS A 69 -6.34 -9.49 5.47
C LYS A 69 -5.84 -8.54 4.37
N GLY A 70 -4.65 -7.98 4.53
CA GLY A 70 -4.09 -7.06 3.53
C GLY A 70 -2.81 -6.37 3.98
N ILE A 71 -2.46 -5.28 3.28
CA ILE A 71 -1.30 -4.45 3.60
C ILE A 71 -1.73 -3.22 4.40
N PHE A 72 -0.97 -2.91 5.43
CA PHE A 72 -1.10 -1.79 6.33
C PHE A 72 0.04 -0.81 6.05
N TYR A 73 -0.26 0.46 5.85
CA TYR A 73 0.76 1.50 5.76
C TYR A 73 0.48 2.57 6.80
N LEU A 74 1.55 3.02 7.46
CA LEU A 74 1.52 4.16 8.35
C LEU A 74 2.12 5.36 7.62
N PHE A 75 1.31 6.41 7.53
CA PHE A 75 1.72 7.67 6.94
C PHE A 75 1.56 8.80 7.94
N VAL A 76 2.39 9.82 7.81
CA VAL A 76 2.28 11.06 8.59
C VAL A 76 2.37 12.26 7.65
N ARG A 77 1.78 13.37 8.05
CA ARG A 77 2.04 14.68 7.45
C ARG A 77 2.68 15.58 8.49
N GLY A 78 3.81 16.17 8.12
CA GLY A 78 4.49 17.18 8.92
C GLY A 78 3.65 18.44 9.11
N ARG A 79 4.05 19.27 10.08
CA ARG A 79 3.52 20.63 10.23
C ARG A 79 3.90 21.47 9.01
N VAL A 80 3.16 22.57 8.83
CA VAL A 80 3.47 23.55 7.80
C VAL A 80 4.91 24.02 7.98
N ASP A 81 5.65 24.10 6.87
CA ASP A 81 7.07 24.47 6.81
C ASP A 81 8.03 23.49 7.53
N THR A 82 7.58 22.27 7.83
CA THR A 82 8.46 21.18 8.27
C THR A 82 8.94 20.38 7.06
N GLU A 83 10.25 20.42 6.79
CA GLU A 83 10.84 19.71 5.66
C GLU A 83 11.24 18.27 6.00
N GLU A 84 11.73 18.02 7.21
CA GLU A 84 12.14 16.70 7.69
C GLU A 84 11.51 16.40 9.07
N LEU A 85 11.24 15.13 9.34
CA LEU A 85 10.61 14.68 10.58
C LEU A 85 11.69 14.17 11.55
N GLU A 86 12.08 14.99 12.52
CA GLU A 86 13.12 14.64 13.50
C GLU A 86 12.54 14.11 14.81
N LYS A 87 11.28 14.43 15.11
CA LYS A 87 10.58 14.02 16.34
C LYS A 87 9.07 13.93 16.11
N VAL A 88 8.37 13.24 17.01
CA VAL A 88 6.91 13.12 16.98
C VAL A 88 6.23 14.49 16.95
N ASP A 89 6.83 15.52 17.54
CA ASP A 89 6.19 16.83 17.62
C ASP A 89 6.01 17.56 16.28
N ASP A 90 6.85 17.22 15.32
CA ASP A 90 6.87 17.74 13.96
C ASP A 90 5.67 17.24 13.14
N ILE A 91 4.99 16.19 13.62
CA ILE A 91 3.82 15.61 12.98
C ILE A 91 2.58 16.45 13.27
N ALA A 92 1.82 16.74 12.22
CA ALA A 92 0.51 17.36 12.30
C ALA A 92 -0.62 16.32 12.28
N ARG A 93 -0.51 15.32 11.41
CA ARG A 93 -1.55 14.29 11.21
C ARG A 93 -0.92 12.93 10.95
N THR A 94 -1.62 11.88 11.39
CA THR A 94 -1.23 10.47 11.21
C THR A 94 -2.37 9.73 10.52
N PHE A 95 -2.02 8.82 9.63
CA PHE A 95 -2.95 8.09 8.79
C PHE A 95 -2.58 6.61 8.73
N ILE A 96 -3.58 5.76 8.73
CA ILE A 96 -3.44 4.34 8.40
C ILE A 96 -4.08 4.14 7.02
N LEU A 97 -3.32 3.59 6.08
CA LEU A 97 -3.85 3.12 4.80
C LEU A 97 -3.98 1.59 4.88
N LEU A 98 -5.18 1.07 4.68
CA LEU A 98 -5.44 -0.37 4.59
C LEU A 98 -5.72 -0.74 3.14
N ARG A 99 -5.03 -1.76 2.65
CA ARG A 99 -5.24 -2.34 1.31
C ARG A 99 -5.64 -3.81 1.44
N PRO A 100 -6.95 -4.10 1.50
CA PRO A 100 -7.44 -5.47 1.58
C PRO A 100 -7.03 -6.28 0.35
N ILE A 101 -6.69 -7.55 0.57
CA ILE A 101 -6.50 -8.55 -0.48
C ILE A 101 -7.57 -9.63 -0.36
N GLY A 102 -7.81 -10.39 -1.44
CA GLY A 102 -8.78 -11.48 -1.41
C GLY A 102 -8.41 -12.54 -0.36
N LYS A 103 -9.41 -13.15 0.28
CA LYS A 103 -9.22 -14.15 1.35
C LYS A 103 -8.21 -15.23 0.95
N ASN A 104 -8.38 -15.86 -0.21
CA ASN A 104 -7.42 -16.88 -0.68
C ASN A 104 -6.31 -16.34 -1.61
N ALA A 105 -6.15 -15.01 -1.71
CA ALA A 105 -5.12 -14.41 -2.54
C ALA A 105 -3.75 -14.56 -1.87
N LYS A 106 -2.74 -14.83 -2.70
CA LYS A 106 -1.32 -14.66 -2.35
C LYS A 106 -0.85 -13.30 -2.83
N LEU A 107 0.15 -12.74 -2.16
CA LEU A 107 0.82 -11.56 -2.72
C LEU A 107 1.62 -12.01 -3.95
N GLY A 108 1.34 -11.35 -5.08
CA GLY A 108 2.10 -11.54 -6.32
C GLY A 108 3.45 -10.82 -6.28
N GLN A 109 4.16 -10.84 -7.40
CA GLN A 109 5.33 -9.99 -7.58
C GLN A 109 4.94 -8.58 -8.01
N GLY A 110 5.68 -7.59 -7.52
CA GLY A 110 5.52 -6.19 -7.91
C GLY A 110 4.42 -5.43 -7.16
N PRO A 111 4.06 -4.23 -7.66
CA PRO A 111 3.05 -3.39 -7.04
C PRO A 111 1.69 -4.08 -7.03
N LEU A 112 1.01 -4.02 -5.88
CA LEU A 112 -0.34 -4.54 -5.77
C LEU A 112 -1.29 -3.80 -6.72
N GLU A 113 -2.35 -4.47 -7.17
CA GLU A 113 -3.42 -3.83 -7.94
C GLU A 113 -4.36 -3.03 -7.03
N ASN A 114 -5.16 -2.15 -7.62
CA ASN A 114 -6.20 -1.46 -6.87
C ASN A 114 -7.42 -2.36 -6.80
N SER A 115 -7.66 -2.93 -5.63
CA SER A 115 -8.83 -3.77 -5.35
C SER A 115 -10.15 -2.98 -5.30
N GLY A 116 -10.10 -1.64 -5.32
CA GLY A 116 -11.27 -0.77 -5.11
C GLY A 116 -11.74 -0.74 -3.65
N THR A 117 -11.04 -1.42 -2.74
CA THR A 117 -11.40 -1.53 -1.31
C THR A 117 -10.36 -0.88 -0.39
N THR A 118 -9.44 -0.09 -0.95
CA THR A 118 -8.44 0.67 -0.17
C THR A 118 -9.14 1.64 0.78
N ARG A 119 -8.66 1.77 2.02
CA ARG A 119 -9.24 2.63 3.04
C ARG A 119 -8.17 3.52 3.66
N LEU A 120 -8.36 4.83 3.62
CA LEU A 120 -7.51 5.79 4.33
C LEU A 120 -8.21 6.22 5.61
N LEU A 121 -7.61 5.90 6.75
CA LEU A 121 -8.11 6.26 8.08
C LEU A 121 -7.28 7.42 8.63
N ALA A 122 -7.95 8.49 9.05
CA ALA A 122 -7.32 9.63 9.71
C ALA A 122 -7.37 9.46 11.23
N LEU A 123 -6.23 9.63 11.90
CA LEU A 123 -6.10 9.46 13.34
C LEU A 123 -6.09 10.82 14.06
N PRO A 124 -6.65 10.89 15.28
CA PRO A 124 -6.70 12.14 16.05
C PRO A 124 -5.39 12.45 16.80
N LYS A 125 -4.43 11.52 16.78
CA LYS A 125 -3.15 11.59 17.51
C LYS A 125 -2.00 11.36 16.55
N LYS A 126 -0.81 11.84 16.94
CA LYS A 126 0.43 11.71 16.17
C LYS A 126 1.02 10.29 16.23
N ILE A 127 0.63 9.52 17.24
CA ILE A 127 1.09 8.15 17.52
C ILE A 127 -0.08 7.16 17.40
N LEU A 128 0.24 5.87 17.27
CA LEU A 128 -0.69 4.76 17.37
C LEU A 128 -1.01 4.40 18.83
N PRO A 129 -2.19 3.84 19.12
CA PRO A 129 -2.54 3.44 20.48
C PRO A 129 -1.77 2.18 20.87
N VAL A 130 -1.06 2.22 22.00
CA VAL A 130 -0.14 1.14 22.40
C VAL A 130 -0.71 0.28 23.53
N SER A 131 -1.62 0.84 24.34
CA SER A 131 -2.21 0.18 25.51
C SER A 131 -3.73 0.26 25.51
N GLY A 132 -4.39 -0.58 26.32
CA GLY A 132 -5.86 -0.56 26.49
C GLY A 132 -6.44 0.73 27.09
N LYS A 133 -5.57 1.63 27.54
CA LYS A 133 -5.94 2.98 27.99
C LYS A 133 -5.98 3.97 26.83
N ASP A 134 -5.28 3.69 25.74
CA ASP A 134 -5.23 4.51 24.55
C ASP A 134 -6.44 4.21 23.67
N ARG A 135 -7.37 5.16 23.61
CA ARG A 135 -8.63 5.03 22.85
C ARG A 135 -8.74 6.18 21.88
N PHE A 136 -8.50 5.90 20.61
CA PHE A 136 -8.48 6.92 19.55
C PHE A 136 -9.69 6.76 18.66
N MET A 137 -10.43 7.85 18.47
CA MET A 137 -11.53 7.90 17.49
C MET A 137 -10.94 8.25 16.13
N ALA A 138 -10.75 7.27 15.26
CA ALA A 138 -10.38 7.50 13.88
C ALA A 138 -11.63 7.60 13.00
N PHE A 139 -11.46 8.10 11.79
CA PHE A 139 -12.50 8.07 10.78
C PHE A 139 -11.94 7.72 9.40
N VAL A 140 -12.77 7.12 8.54
CA VAL A 140 -12.43 6.85 7.15
C VAL A 140 -12.49 8.17 6.36
N GLU A 141 -11.33 8.66 5.95
CA GLU A 141 -11.20 9.87 5.13
C GLU A 141 -11.45 9.59 3.65
N LYS A 142 -10.97 8.46 3.14
CA LYS A 142 -11.23 7.99 1.78
C LYS A 142 -11.57 6.51 1.79
N SER A 143 -12.55 6.12 0.98
CA SER A 143 -12.93 4.73 0.77
C SER A 143 -12.92 4.38 -0.71
N GLY A 144 -12.22 3.29 -1.05
CA GLY A 144 -12.00 2.84 -2.41
C GLY A 144 -11.30 3.83 -3.37
N PRO A 145 -10.38 4.70 -2.93
CA PRO A 145 -9.76 5.65 -3.85
C PRO A 145 -8.94 4.94 -4.93
N SER A 146 -8.98 5.49 -6.14
CA SER A 146 -8.04 5.16 -7.22
C SER A 146 -6.60 5.55 -6.86
N TYR A 147 -5.61 5.04 -7.59
CA TYR A 147 -4.22 5.49 -7.40
C TYR A 147 -4.04 6.97 -7.68
N ASP A 148 -4.74 7.50 -8.69
CA ASP A 148 -4.65 8.92 -9.04
C ASP A 148 -5.23 9.79 -7.93
N GLU A 149 -6.34 9.37 -7.31
CA GLU A 149 -6.94 10.05 -6.16
C GLU A 149 -6.07 9.96 -4.90
N LEU A 150 -5.40 8.80 -4.66
CA LEU A 150 -4.42 8.68 -3.58
C LEU A 150 -3.21 9.57 -3.85
N LYS A 151 -2.70 9.58 -5.08
CA LYS A 151 -1.53 10.38 -5.45
C LYS A 151 -1.80 11.86 -5.25
N THR A 152 -2.82 12.37 -5.92
CA THR A 152 -3.13 13.81 -5.95
C THR A 152 -3.80 14.31 -4.68
N GLY A 153 -4.65 13.50 -4.06
CA GLY A 153 -5.48 13.90 -2.93
C GLY A 153 -4.96 13.46 -1.56
N PHE A 154 -3.84 12.73 -1.49
CA PHE A 154 -3.27 12.30 -0.21
C PHE A 154 -1.73 12.27 -0.19
N LEU A 155 -1.08 11.70 -1.20
CA LEU A 155 0.39 11.61 -1.20
C LEU A 155 1.03 12.97 -1.51
N ASP A 156 0.48 13.73 -2.46
CA ASP A 156 0.99 15.03 -2.88
C ASP A 156 0.92 16.10 -1.79
N SER A 157 1.87 17.05 -1.87
CA SER A 157 1.82 18.28 -1.10
C SER A 157 0.82 19.25 -1.72
N GLU A 158 0.05 19.94 -0.91
CA GLU A 158 -0.93 20.93 -1.36
C GLU A 158 -0.45 22.35 -1.05
N GLU A 159 -0.44 23.24 -2.04
CA GLU A 159 -0.25 24.67 -1.81
C GLU A 159 -1.61 25.38 -1.70
N TYR A 160 -1.80 26.19 -0.67
CA TYR A 160 -3.01 26.99 -0.47
C TYR A 160 -2.67 28.39 0.03
N GLU A 161 -3.37 29.41 -0.47
CA GLU A 161 -3.15 30.79 -0.05
C GLU A 161 -3.95 31.13 1.21
N THR A 162 -3.26 31.69 2.20
CA THR A 162 -3.88 32.23 3.40
C THR A 162 -3.99 33.75 3.31
N ARG A 163 -5.11 34.28 3.79
CA ARG A 163 -5.41 35.74 3.75
C ARG A 163 -4.43 36.59 4.57
N THR A 164 -3.69 36.00 5.50
CA THR A 164 -2.87 36.71 6.49
C THR A 164 -1.37 36.54 6.30
N VAL A 165 -0.90 35.48 5.63
CA VAL A 165 0.54 35.13 5.58
C VAL A 165 1.00 34.67 4.18
N GLY A 166 0.15 34.72 3.15
CA GLY A 166 0.50 34.31 1.78
C GLY A 166 0.36 32.80 1.54
N LYS A 167 1.08 32.26 0.55
CA LYS A 167 1.07 30.84 0.16
C LYS A 167 1.61 29.97 1.29
N ARG A 168 0.80 29.05 1.78
CA ARG A 168 1.20 27.96 2.67
C ARG A 168 1.25 26.66 1.89
N ARG A 169 2.11 25.74 2.32
CA ARG A 169 2.21 24.39 1.77
C ARG A 169 1.92 23.38 2.87
N THR A 170 0.91 22.55 2.67
CA THR A 170 0.78 21.30 3.42
C THR A 170 1.82 20.33 2.88
N PRO A 171 2.73 19.80 3.72
CA PRO A 171 3.70 18.81 3.27
C PRO A 171 3.01 17.57 2.70
N ALA A 172 3.72 16.89 1.81
CA ALA A 172 3.31 15.61 1.27
C ALA A 172 3.25 14.54 2.38
N ALA A 173 2.53 13.45 2.15
CA ALA A 173 2.44 12.36 3.12
C ALA A 173 3.74 11.52 3.10
N THR A 174 4.39 11.42 4.27
CA THR A 174 5.61 10.65 4.45
C THR A 174 5.26 9.24 4.93
N PRO A 175 5.67 8.17 4.24
CA PRO A 175 5.56 6.82 4.77
C PRO A 175 6.54 6.68 5.95
N VAL A 176 6.07 6.09 7.04
CA VAL A 176 6.87 5.84 8.24
C VAL A 176 6.81 4.38 8.68
N GLY A 177 6.03 3.56 7.97
CA GLY A 177 6.04 2.12 8.11
C GLY A 177 5.06 1.43 7.15
N GLU A 178 5.34 0.16 6.89
CA GLU A 178 4.49 -0.80 6.19
C GLU A 178 4.41 -2.07 7.04
N GLY A 179 3.32 -2.80 6.88
CA GLY A 179 3.15 -4.10 7.48
C GLY A 179 2.01 -4.86 6.82
N VAL A 180 1.80 -6.07 7.29
CA VAL A 180 0.63 -6.87 6.93
C VAL A 180 -0.37 -6.81 8.06
N TYR A 181 -1.66 -6.95 7.75
CA TYR A 181 -2.71 -6.99 8.75
C TYR A 181 -3.74 -8.06 8.49
N ALA A 182 -4.46 -8.40 9.57
CA ALA A 182 -5.67 -9.19 9.55
C ALA A 182 -6.72 -8.51 10.45
N ILE A 183 -7.95 -8.40 9.96
CA ILE A 183 -9.11 -8.14 10.81
C ILE A 183 -9.66 -9.48 11.25
N THR A 184 -9.61 -9.74 12.55
CA THR A 184 -10.11 -10.98 13.16
C THR A 184 -11.30 -10.70 14.06
N THR A 185 -12.04 -11.75 14.42
CA THR A 185 -13.11 -11.68 15.41
C THR A 185 -13.00 -12.78 16.45
N THR A 186 -13.38 -12.45 17.67
CA THR A 186 -13.63 -13.41 18.76
C THR A 186 -15.13 -13.67 18.95
N GLY A 187 -15.95 -13.23 17.99
CA GLY A 187 -17.41 -13.17 18.07
C GLY A 187 -17.94 -12.01 18.91
N ARG A 188 -17.23 -11.60 19.97
CA ARG A 188 -17.59 -10.43 20.79
C ARG A 188 -16.85 -9.16 20.39
N GLU A 189 -15.59 -9.30 19.99
CA GLU A 189 -14.71 -8.19 19.63
C GLU A 189 -14.17 -8.42 18.22
N SER A 190 -13.81 -7.33 17.56
CA SER A 190 -13.06 -7.37 16.31
C SER A 190 -11.69 -6.73 16.58
N HIS A 191 -10.65 -7.36 16.06
CA HIS A 191 -9.28 -6.87 16.22
C HIS A 191 -8.69 -6.58 14.85
N LEU A 192 -7.91 -5.52 14.73
CA LEU A 192 -6.93 -5.35 13.65
C LEU A 192 -5.59 -5.75 14.22
N ALA A 193 -5.11 -6.92 13.83
CA ALA A 193 -3.77 -7.43 14.13
C ALA A 193 -2.83 -7.06 12.99
N TYR A 194 -1.59 -6.69 13.30
CA TYR A 194 -0.58 -6.38 12.30
C TYR A 194 0.81 -6.91 12.67
N ILE A 195 1.63 -7.13 11.65
CA ILE A 195 3.07 -7.34 11.74
C ILE A 195 3.74 -6.33 10.81
N ARG A 196 4.70 -5.57 11.32
CA ARG A 196 5.48 -4.58 10.57
C ARG A 196 6.45 -5.31 9.64
N THR A 197 6.49 -4.91 8.37
CA THR A 197 7.43 -5.41 7.38
C THR A 197 8.49 -4.37 7.04
N LEU A 198 8.11 -3.09 6.90
CA LEU A 198 9.04 -1.99 6.66
C LEU A 198 8.85 -0.83 7.68
N PRO A 199 9.93 -0.10 8.04
CA PRO A 199 11.31 -0.52 7.86
C PRO A 199 11.57 -1.91 8.45
N GLU A 200 12.64 -2.62 8.07
CA GLU A 200 13.06 -3.77 8.87
C GLU A 200 13.68 -3.28 10.20
N ASP A 201 14.51 -2.23 10.14
CA ASP A 201 15.13 -1.57 11.30
C ASP A 201 14.61 -0.12 11.47
N PRO A 202 13.72 0.15 12.45
CA PRO A 202 13.10 1.46 12.60
C PRO A 202 14.06 2.45 13.27
N ALA A 203 14.22 3.63 12.70
CA ALA A 203 14.93 4.71 13.39
C ALA A 203 14.15 5.21 14.62
N ALA A 204 14.79 6.07 15.42
CA ALA A 204 14.25 6.53 16.70
C ALA A 204 12.85 7.16 16.57
N VAL A 205 12.64 7.97 15.53
CA VAL A 205 11.34 8.63 15.28
C VAL A 205 10.25 7.61 15.00
N GLN A 206 10.47 6.61 14.14
CA GLN A 206 9.47 5.57 13.85
C GLN A 206 9.14 4.78 15.12
N SER A 207 10.14 4.47 15.94
CA SER A 207 9.97 3.74 17.20
C SER A 207 9.07 4.50 18.20
N GLU A 208 9.08 5.84 18.18
CA GLU A 208 8.24 6.68 19.04
C GLU A 208 6.79 6.81 18.54
N LEU A 209 6.47 6.39 17.31
CA LEU A 209 5.10 6.46 16.76
C LEU A 209 4.16 5.39 17.30
N GLY A 210 4.66 4.44 18.10
CA GLY A 210 3.86 3.34 18.61
C GLY A 210 3.56 2.25 17.57
N PHE A 211 4.19 2.30 16.40
CA PHE A 211 4.15 1.22 15.41
C PHE A 211 5.24 0.20 15.74
N LYS A 212 4.85 -0.83 16.48
CA LYS A 212 5.75 -1.88 16.96
C LYS A 212 5.99 -2.92 15.86
N ASP A 213 6.90 -3.85 16.11
CA ASP A 213 7.08 -5.03 15.23
C ASP A 213 5.77 -5.81 15.04
N GLN A 214 4.99 -5.91 16.11
CA GLN A 214 3.70 -6.59 16.13
C GLN A 214 2.76 -5.84 17.06
N GLY A 215 1.48 -5.84 16.72
CA GLY A 215 0.48 -5.28 17.61
C GLY A 215 -0.94 -5.53 17.15
N SER A 216 -1.90 -5.13 17.98
CA SER A 216 -3.29 -5.15 17.59
C SER A 216 -4.10 -4.01 18.21
N PHE A 217 -5.21 -3.70 17.56
CA PHE A 217 -6.22 -2.76 18.03
C PHE A 217 -7.57 -3.46 18.13
N VAL A 218 -8.27 -3.31 19.25
CA VAL A 218 -9.71 -3.61 19.27
C VAL A 218 -10.43 -2.52 18.49
N LEU A 219 -11.22 -2.92 17.51
CA LEU A 219 -11.98 -2.04 16.62
C LEU A 219 -13.46 -2.04 16.98
N SER A 220 -14.01 -0.85 17.24
CA SER A 220 -15.45 -0.69 17.41
C SER A 220 -16.04 0.42 16.55
N THR A 221 -16.99 0.08 15.68
CA THR A 221 -17.66 1.03 14.79
C THR A 221 -18.71 1.81 15.57
N LYS A 222 -18.72 3.13 15.40
CA LYS A 222 -19.72 4.02 15.98
C LYS A 222 -21.00 4.01 15.14
N ASN A 223 -22.15 3.94 15.81
CA ASN A 223 -23.44 4.19 15.17
C ASN A 223 -23.56 5.67 14.79
N PRO A 224 -23.71 6.02 13.49
CA PRO A 224 -23.81 7.42 13.06
C PRO A 224 -25.09 8.11 13.56
N LYS A 225 -26.17 7.36 13.87
CA LYS A 225 -27.41 7.89 14.46
C LYS A 225 -27.31 8.20 15.95
N GLN A 226 -26.18 7.89 16.59
CA GLN A 226 -25.97 8.13 18.02
C GLN A 226 -24.95 9.25 18.21
N ASP A 227 -25.40 10.38 18.74
CA ASP A 227 -24.55 11.53 18.94
C ASP A 227 -23.31 11.24 19.81
N GLY A 228 -22.19 11.83 19.40
CA GLY A 228 -20.97 11.90 20.20
C GLY A 228 -20.92 13.18 21.05
N PRO A 229 -19.86 13.35 21.86
CA PRO A 229 -19.59 14.64 22.49
C PRO A 229 -19.45 15.73 21.41
N ALA A 230 -19.99 16.93 21.66
CA ALA A 230 -20.02 18.03 20.69
C ALA A 230 -18.64 18.40 20.10
N ARG A 231 -17.56 18.20 20.85
CA ARG A 231 -16.18 18.47 20.40
C ARG A 231 -15.62 17.44 19.42
N ALA A 232 -16.29 16.30 19.24
CA ALA A 232 -15.85 15.16 18.43
C ALA A 232 -16.89 14.72 17.39
N GLN A 233 -17.95 15.51 17.21
CA GLN A 233 -18.89 15.33 16.10
C GLN A 233 -18.24 15.79 14.80
N LEU A 234 -18.32 14.94 13.78
CA LEU A 234 -17.93 15.32 12.43
C LEU A 234 -19.04 16.16 11.79
N PRO A 235 -18.70 17.06 10.83
CA PRO A 235 -19.71 17.81 10.09
C PRO A 235 -20.70 16.91 9.33
N GLU A 236 -20.19 15.80 8.82
CA GLU A 236 -20.93 14.77 8.12
C GLU A 236 -20.65 13.41 8.76
N VAL A 237 -21.66 12.54 8.77
CA VAL A 237 -21.56 11.17 9.30
C VAL A 237 -21.49 10.17 8.14
N ALA A 238 -21.14 8.92 8.45
CA ALA A 238 -21.17 7.86 7.45
C ALA A 238 -22.59 7.61 6.93
N ASP A 239 -22.70 7.50 5.61
CA ASP A 239 -23.94 7.15 4.93
C ASP A 239 -24.02 5.62 4.79
N TYR A 240 -24.38 4.94 5.88
CA TYR A 240 -24.55 3.49 5.87
C TYR A 240 -25.88 3.10 5.23
N PRO A 241 -25.90 2.07 4.36
CA PRO A 241 -27.14 1.51 3.86
C PRO A 241 -27.91 0.85 5.01
N ASP A 242 -29.22 0.67 4.82
CA ASP A 242 -30.13 0.18 5.85
C ASP A 242 -29.67 -1.17 6.43
N GLU A 243 -29.06 -2.05 5.62
CA GLU A 243 -28.57 -3.34 6.10
C GLU A 243 -27.50 -3.19 7.19
N ILE A 244 -26.53 -2.29 7.01
CA ILE A 244 -25.48 -2.02 8.01
C ILE A 244 -26.07 -1.23 9.19
N GLN A 245 -26.94 -0.27 8.89
CA GLN A 245 -27.54 0.59 9.90
C GLN A 245 -28.45 -0.19 10.87
N ASP A 246 -29.14 -1.22 10.39
CA ASP A 246 -30.01 -2.08 11.17
C ASP A 246 -29.23 -3.05 12.08
N GLU A 247 -27.98 -3.39 11.75
CA GLU A 247 -27.12 -4.21 12.62
C GLU A 247 -26.93 -3.56 13.99
N PHE A 248 -26.86 -2.23 14.03
CA PHE A 248 -26.68 -1.49 15.26
C PHE A 248 -27.87 -1.66 16.20
N LYS A 249 -29.09 -1.86 15.68
CA LYS A 249 -30.33 -1.79 16.45
C LYS A 249 -30.36 -0.50 17.28
N SER A 250 -30.33 -0.59 18.60
CA SER A 250 -30.22 0.55 19.53
C SER A 250 -28.81 0.75 20.11
N LEU A 251 -27.84 -0.07 19.71
CA LEU A 251 -26.47 0.00 20.21
C LEU A 251 -25.74 1.20 19.61
N ARG A 252 -24.89 1.81 20.45
CA ARG A 252 -23.99 2.89 20.04
C ARG A 252 -22.75 2.38 19.31
N TRP A 253 -22.38 1.13 19.57
CA TRP A 253 -21.12 0.53 19.17
C TRP A 253 -21.38 -0.89 18.68
N LEU A 254 -20.70 -1.26 17.60
CA LEU A 254 -20.60 -2.64 17.14
C LEU A 254 -19.12 -3.06 17.08
N PRO A 255 -18.82 -4.37 17.21
CA PRO A 255 -17.56 -4.91 16.72
C PRO A 255 -17.43 -4.57 15.24
N THR A 256 -16.27 -4.07 14.83
CA THR A 256 -16.09 -3.61 13.45
C THR A 256 -16.05 -4.80 12.50
N LYS A 257 -16.88 -4.77 11.45
CA LYS A 257 -16.73 -5.64 10.29
C LYS A 257 -16.07 -4.87 9.14
N PRO A 258 -15.37 -5.53 8.21
CA PRO A 258 -14.74 -4.88 7.07
C PRO A 258 -15.67 -3.93 6.30
N GLU A 259 -16.94 -4.30 6.12
CA GLU A 259 -17.93 -3.55 5.36
C GLU A 259 -18.22 -2.18 5.99
N HIS A 260 -18.11 -2.07 7.31
CA HIS A 260 -18.34 -0.80 8.02
C HIS A 260 -17.31 0.27 7.65
N LEU A 261 -16.13 -0.13 7.18
CA LEU A 261 -15.02 0.76 6.83
C LEU A 261 -15.06 1.20 5.35
N ASN A 262 -16.05 0.72 4.58
CA ASN A 262 -16.20 1.05 3.16
C ASN A 262 -16.96 2.37 2.92
N TYR A 263 -17.11 3.22 3.94
CA TYR A 263 -17.90 4.45 3.87
C TYR A 263 -17.10 5.61 4.44
N VAL A 264 -17.04 6.70 3.68
CA VAL A 264 -16.41 7.95 4.15
C VAL A 264 -17.12 8.43 5.42
N ASN A 265 -16.37 9.04 6.33
CA ASN A 265 -16.81 9.49 7.66
C ASN A 265 -17.20 8.36 8.62
N ALA A 266 -17.01 7.08 8.27
CA ALA A 266 -17.17 5.97 9.21
C ALA A 266 -16.23 6.16 10.40
N GLN A 267 -16.81 6.34 11.60
CA GLN A 267 -16.04 6.54 12.82
C GLN A 267 -15.77 5.19 13.48
N VAL A 268 -14.50 4.91 13.75
CA VAL A 268 -14.06 3.68 14.38
C VAL A 268 -13.18 4.01 15.59
N LEU A 269 -13.52 3.41 16.72
CA LEU A 269 -12.71 3.46 17.92
C LEU A 269 -11.61 2.41 17.82
N LEU A 270 -10.36 2.88 17.83
CA LEU A 270 -9.16 2.06 17.94
C LEU A 270 -8.72 2.06 19.40
N ILE A 271 -8.69 0.89 20.02
CA ILE A 271 -8.19 0.70 21.38
C ILE A 271 -6.93 -0.14 21.32
N GLY A 272 -5.82 0.38 21.83
CA GLY A 272 -4.55 -0.37 21.84
C GLY A 272 -4.68 -1.66 22.65
N ASP A 273 -4.05 -2.74 22.22
CA ASP A 273 -4.05 -3.99 22.98
C ASP A 273 -2.67 -4.23 23.63
N SER A 274 -2.65 -4.27 24.96
CA SER A 274 -1.43 -4.60 25.71
C SER A 274 -1.04 -6.08 25.60
N SER A 275 -1.92 -6.94 25.10
CA SER A 275 -1.64 -8.36 24.83
C SER A 275 -0.78 -8.57 23.57
N GLY A 276 -0.44 -7.51 22.83
CA GLY A 276 0.18 -7.67 21.52
C GLY A 276 -0.79 -8.35 20.55
N LEU A 277 -0.44 -9.54 20.09
CA LEU A 277 -1.26 -10.35 19.18
C LEU A 277 -2.10 -11.42 19.90
N ASP A 278 -1.75 -11.83 21.12
CA ASP A 278 -2.26 -13.05 21.77
C ASP A 278 -3.78 -13.22 21.68
N LYS A 279 -4.55 -12.15 21.95
CA LYS A 279 -6.01 -12.19 21.87
C LYS A 279 -6.54 -12.03 20.45
N ALA A 280 -5.88 -11.20 19.66
CA ALA A 280 -6.32 -10.88 18.30
C ALA A 280 -6.16 -12.08 17.37
N VAL A 281 -5.22 -12.99 17.63
CA VAL A 281 -4.99 -14.20 16.83
C VAL A 281 -5.47 -15.47 17.52
N GLU A 282 -6.23 -15.37 18.62
CA GLU A 282 -6.75 -16.53 19.33
C GLU A 282 -7.67 -17.35 18.40
N PRO A 283 -7.38 -18.65 18.19
CA PRO A 283 -8.20 -19.49 17.33
C PRO A 283 -9.58 -19.71 17.96
N GLU A 284 -10.64 -19.73 17.14
CA GLU A 284 -11.95 -20.11 17.64
C GLU A 284 -11.97 -21.58 18.07
N LYS A 285 -12.44 -21.86 19.29
CA LYS A 285 -12.48 -23.21 19.89
C LYS A 285 -13.25 -24.26 19.06
N LYS A 286 -14.14 -23.82 18.17
CA LYS A 286 -14.92 -24.70 17.29
C LYS A 286 -14.22 -25.01 15.96
N GLU A 287 -13.13 -24.31 15.65
CA GLU A 287 -12.51 -24.29 14.32
C GLU A 287 -11.10 -24.90 14.30
N GLN A 288 -10.71 -25.62 15.36
CA GLN A 288 -9.54 -26.51 15.37
C GLN A 288 -9.77 -27.76 14.49
N GLU A 289 -10.28 -27.55 13.27
CA GLU A 289 -10.30 -28.53 12.20
C GLU A 289 -8.88 -28.63 11.63
N LYS A 290 -8.41 -29.86 11.34
CA LYS A 290 -7.02 -30.12 10.96
C LYS A 290 -6.55 -29.42 9.67
N ASP A 291 -7.48 -28.93 8.85
CA ASP A 291 -7.22 -28.45 7.50
C ASP A 291 -7.28 -26.92 7.36
N LYS A 292 -7.57 -26.17 8.43
CA LYS A 292 -7.57 -24.70 8.45
C LYS A 292 -6.31 -24.13 9.08
N ALA A 293 -5.81 -23.03 8.53
CA ALA A 293 -4.70 -22.28 9.12
C ALA A 293 -5.18 -21.55 10.39
N GLU A 294 -4.26 -21.30 11.32
CA GLU A 294 -4.54 -20.40 12.44
C GLU A 294 -4.38 -18.92 12.01
N PRO A 295 -5.05 -17.94 12.67
CA PRO A 295 -4.92 -16.53 12.30
C PRO A 295 -3.47 -16.02 12.33
N MET A 296 -2.65 -16.54 13.26
CA MET A 296 -1.22 -16.21 13.31
C MET A 296 -0.45 -16.77 12.10
N GLU A 297 -0.76 -18.00 11.66
CA GLU A 297 -0.16 -18.61 10.47
C GLU A 297 -0.50 -17.79 9.20
N VAL A 298 -1.72 -17.24 9.11
CA VAL A 298 -2.11 -16.33 8.02
C VAL A 298 -1.26 -15.07 8.02
N LEU A 299 -1.07 -14.43 9.18
CA LEU A 299 -0.26 -13.21 9.29
C LEU A 299 1.22 -13.45 8.97
N THR A 300 1.85 -14.46 9.57
CA THR A 300 3.26 -14.78 9.34
C THR A 300 3.52 -15.16 7.88
N ARG A 301 2.63 -15.93 7.26
CA ARG A 301 2.77 -16.22 5.84
C ARG A 301 2.63 -14.96 4.98
N LEU A 302 1.72 -14.06 5.34
CA LEU A 302 1.54 -12.81 4.61
C LEU A 302 2.76 -11.90 4.75
N GLU A 303 3.38 -11.85 5.93
CA GLU A 303 4.63 -11.13 6.21
C GLU A 303 5.77 -11.63 5.31
N GLU A 304 5.97 -12.96 5.21
CA GLU A 304 7.00 -13.54 4.34
C GLU A 304 6.76 -13.20 2.86
N GLU A 305 5.52 -13.34 2.40
CA GLU A 305 5.11 -13.00 1.03
C GLU A 305 5.35 -11.50 0.74
N ASP A 306 5.07 -10.63 1.72
CA ASP A 306 5.20 -9.18 1.60
C ASP A 306 6.66 -8.71 1.59
N LEU A 307 7.48 -9.16 2.55
CA LEU A 307 8.92 -8.87 2.57
C LEU A 307 9.59 -9.32 1.26
N GLY A 308 9.25 -10.51 0.78
CA GLY A 308 9.76 -11.02 -0.49
C GLY A 308 9.39 -10.15 -1.69
N ARG A 309 8.17 -9.61 -1.70
CA ARG A 309 7.65 -8.69 -2.72
C ARG A 309 8.33 -7.32 -2.65
N MET A 310 8.44 -6.74 -1.46
CA MET A 310 8.98 -5.39 -1.24
C MET A 310 10.47 -5.29 -1.54
N ARG A 311 11.25 -6.33 -1.25
CA ARG A 311 12.68 -6.42 -1.61
C ARG A 311 12.94 -6.45 -3.12
N GLN A 312 11.94 -6.77 -3.93
CA GLN A 312 12.04 -6.78 -5.40
C GLN A 312 11.66 -5.45 -6.04
N LEU A 313 11.06 -4.52 -5.27
CA LEU A 313 10.72 -3.20 -5.76
C LEU A 313 11.96 -2.29 -5.81
N PRO A 314 11.98 -1.28 -6.69
CA PRO A 314 13.16 -0.47 -6.90
C PRO A 314 13.37 0.57 -5.79
N GLY A 315 14.60 0.73 -5.34
CA GLY A 315 15.03 1.79 -4.41
C GLY A 315 15.25 1.29 -2.99
N GLY A 316 15.27 2.20 -2.02
CA GLY A 316 15.28 1.86 -0.59
C GLY A 316 13.89 1.46 -0.08
N GLU A 317 13.77 1.08 1.19
CA GLU A 317 12.50 0.60 1.77
C GLU A 317 11.36 1.62 1.60
N SER A 318 11.63 2.91 1.87
CA SER A 318 10.67 3.99 1.62
C SER A 318 10.31 4.16 0.14
N ASP A 319 11.25 3.94 -0.79
CA ASP A 319 10.97 4.05 -2.23
C ASP A 319 10.04 2.92 -2.68
N SER A 320 10.24 1.71 -2.14
CA SER A 320 9.41 0.54 -2.40
C SER A 320 7.96 0.76 -1.97
N ILE A 321 7.72 1.43 -0.83
CA ILE A 321 6.35 1.82 -0.39
C ILE A 321 5.67 2.71 -1.44
N PHE A 322 6.36 3.72 -1.96
CA PHE A 322 5.79 4.57 -3.02
C PHE A 322 5.57 3.80 -4.32
N ALA A 323 6.53 2.98 -4.72
CA ALA A 323 6.44 2.16 -5.93
C ALA A 323 5.23 1.22 -5.87
N ASP A 324 4.94 0.63 -4.71
CA ASP A 324 3.79 -0.23 -4.49
C ASP A 324 2.44 0.50 -4.60
N LEU A 325 2.41 1.78 -4.22
CA LEU A 325 1.26 2.67 -4.43
C LEU A 325 1.20 3.27 -5.85
N LYS A 326 2.00 2.73 -6.78
CA LYS A 326 2.18 3.23 -8.16
C LYS A 326 2.53 4.72 -8.21
N ALA A 327 3.14 5.22 -7.15
CA ALA A 327 3.71 6.53 -7.05
C ALA A 327 5.22 6.45 -7.33
N ARG A 328 5.82 7.49 -7.92
CA ARG A 328 7.26 7.52 -8.10
C ARG A 328 7.87 8.27 -6.92
N ALA A 329 8.75 7.63 -6.16
CA ALA A 329 9.47 8.31 -5.07
C ALA A 329 10.23 9.56 -5.55
N LYS A 330 10.68 9.57 -6.81
CA LYS A 330 11.30 10.75 -7.47
C LYS A 330 10.36 11.95 -7.64
N ASP A 331 9.04 11.74 -7.64
CA ASP A 331 8.06 12.83 -7.59
C ASP A 331 8.02 13.47 -6.18
N TYR A 332 8.65 12.82 -5.19
CA TYR A 332 8.73 13.19 -3.77
C TYR A 332 10.16 13.18 -3.21
N PRO A 333 11.11 13.93 -3.81
CA PRO A 333 12.53 13.85 -3.44
C PRO A 333 12.82 14.26 -1.99
N LYS A 334 11.92 15.04 -1.37
CA LYS A 334 11.99 15.44 0.04
C LYS A 334 11.38 14.41 1.02
N LEU A 335 10.76 13.35 0.50
CA LEU A 335 10.13 12.28 1.29
C LEU A 335 10.89 10.95 1.22
N GLN A 336 12.06 10.94 0.58
CA GLN A 336 12.97 9.79 0.66
C GLN A 336 13.52 9.72 2.08
N THR A 337 12.76 9.11 2.98
CA THR A 337 13.26 8.75 4.29
C THR A 337 14.20 7.56 4.12
N THR A 338 15.46 7.75 4.49
CA THR A 338 16.51 6.72 4.35
C THR A 338 16.51 5.73 5.50
N PHE A 339 15.34 5.34 6.01
CA PHE A 339 15.33 4.16 6.88
C PHE A 339 15.75 2.93 6.08
#